data_AF-A0A813HJM7-F1
#
_entry.id   AF-A0A813HJM7-F1
#
_cell.length_a   1.000
_cell.length_b   1.000
_cell.length_c   1.000
_cell.angle_alpha   90.00
_cell.angle_beta   90.00
_cell.angle_gamma   90.00
#
_symmetry.space_group_name_H-M   'P 1'
#
loop_
_entity.id
_entity.type
_entity.pdbx_description
1 polymer ?
#
loop_
_entity_poly.entity_id
_entity_poly.type
_entity_poly.pdbx_seq_one_letter_code
_entity_poly.pdbx_strand_id
1 'polypeptide(L)'
;MDGSAEQVGPSDGPGEETRPEQGDETKEDKGIVSGDSKAEKNRQKREKKKALQAAPFFCLKAERKDAGPGRGQGLFASEAIKKGETLVCVSPAISVIFDAAATQVCSFCFRHLRASAATRKVLLKRGPTGGFGILIDGDIVTGFADGSPNAERLTVGDVLAAIGGEPVGDVSAVSLIKKTSGDTLEISLAPLRQCHRCGRLACCLSCAETGCLSWHSHECEELMRMSPEERKGDTSVLRMLLRYKALQERGDWCGPSPAGKEALSLLPTLQATSTSIPAQLLSKLSKSTGVDAETCSRIIFQIRTNAAEIHRGRKVGCALSVYVGYANHDCDANAGASVDADGHACITATRSLEQGEEVLISYVDRHAPFRERQKILREHYGFYCRCKRCVAEEREGLEQNA
;
A
#
# COMPACT_ATOMS: atom_id res chain seq x y z
N MET A 1 -31.81 -47.33 44.18
CA MET A 1 -31.10 -46.21 44.81
C MET A 1 -29.92 -45.78 43.93
N ASP A 2 -30.02 -44.89 42.93
CA ASP A 2 -31.05 -44.51 41.92
C ASP A 2 -30.28 -43.60 40.91
N GLY A 3 -30.60 -43.46 39.63
CA GLY A 3 -31.60 -44.08 38.75
C GLY A 3 -31.76 -43.24 37.47
N SER A 4 -32.01 -43.86 36.30
CA SER A 4 -32.32 -43.19 35.00
C SER A 4 -31.17 -42.35 34.37
N ALA A 5 -31.16 -41.91 33.11
CA ALA A 5 -31.62 -42.37 31.76
C ALA A 5 -31.05 -41.35 30.71
N GLU A 6 -31.12 -41.41 29.37
CA GLU A 6 -31.66 -42.33 28.34
C GLU A 6 -31.03 -41.98 26.96
N GLN A 7 -30.91 -42.90 25.99
CA GLN A 7 -30.85 -42.56 24.53
C GLN A 7 -31.04 -43.76 23.58
N VAL A 8 -31.29 -43.49 22.28
CA VAL A 8 -32.11 -44.32 21.36
C VAL A 8 -31.49 -44.52 19.96
N GLY A 9 -31.84 -45.64 19.30
CA GLY A 9 -31.76 -45.94 17.85
C GLY A 9 -32.66 -47.17 17.55
N PRO A 10 -32.54 -47.93 16.43
CA PRO A 10 -31.93 -47.71 15.11
C PRO A 10 -32.86 -48.14 13.92
N SER A 11 -32.36 -48.20 12.67
CA SER A 11 -32.76 -49.03 11.46
C SER A 11 -32.21 -48.37 10.18
N ASP A 12 -31.77 -49.03 9.08
CA ASP A 12 -32.11 -50.27 8.32
C ASP A 12 -33.33 -50.14 7.38
N GLY A 13 -33.34 -50.54 6.10
CA GLY A 13 -32.34 -51.26 5.28
C GLY A 13 -32.49 -51.08 3.73
N PRO A 14 -32.76 -52.14 2.92
CA PRO A 14 -31.73 -52.71 2.02
C PRO A 14 -32.15 -53.02 0.55
N GLY A 15 -31.21 -53.61 -0.23
CA GLY A 15 -31.38 -54.30 -1.53
C GLY A 15 -30.09 -54.26 -2.38
N GLU A 16 -29.38 -55.35 -2.75
CA GLU A 16 -29.73 -56.58 -3.53
C GLU A 16 -30.05 -56.31 -5.02
N GLU A 17 -29.55 -57.08 -6.00
CA GLU A 17 -28.40 -58.02 -6.08
C GLU A 17 -28.08 -58.31 -7.58
N THR A 18 -26.86 -58.78 -7.93
CA THR A 18 -26.61 -59.95 -8.83
C THR A 18 -25.12 -60.17 -9.18
N ARG A 19 -24.79 -61.43 -9.50
CA ARG A 19 -23.49 -62.04 -9.86
C ARG A 19 -23.70 -62.76 -11.24
N PRO A 20 -22.77 -63.49 -11.91
CA PRO A 20 -21.38 -63.77 -11.53
C PRO A 20 -20.30 -63.86 -12.65
N GLU A 21 -19.03 -63.80 -12.20
CA GLU A 21 -17.89 -64.68 -12.55
C GLU A 21 -17.18 -64.78 -13.91
N GLN A 22 -15.91 -65.20 -13.76
CA GLN A 22 -14.97 -65.80 -14.72
C GLN A 22 -14.35 -64.86 -15.77
N GLY A 23 -13.09 -65.14 -16.10
CA GLY A 23 -12.22 -64.33 -16.96
C GLY A 23 -11.04 -65.16 -17.45
N ASP A 24 -10.17 -64.57 -18.27
CA ASP A 24 -9.03 -65.26 -18.90
C ASP A 24 -7.85 -64.29 -19.13
N GLU A 25 -6.72 -64.83 -19.60
CA GLU A 25 -5.38 -64.24 -19.45
C GLU A 25 -4.93 -63.20 -20.50
N THR A 26 -4.03 -62.31 -20.04
CA THR A 26 -3.04 -61.51 -20.82
C THR A 26 -3.51 -60.52 -21.90
N LYS A 27 -3.11 -59.25 -21.69
CA LYS A 27 -1.98 -58.65 -22.45
C LYS A 27 -1.46 -57.37 -21.78
N GLU A 28 -0.20 -57.05 -22.06
CA GLU A 28 0.35 -55.72 -21.75
C GLU A 28 -0.34 -54.66 -22.61
N ASP A 29 -0.75 -53.55 -22.01
CA ASP A 29 -0.78 -52.26 -22.72
C ASP A 29 -0.09 -51.19 -21.87
N LYS A 30 0.75 -50.37 -22.51
CA LYS A 30 1.70 -49.47 -21.85
C LYS A 30 1.08 -48.09 -21.68
N GLY A 31 0.08 -48.04 -20.80
CA GLY A 31 -0.60 -46.82 -20.36
C GLY A 31 0.40 -45.73 -19.96
N ILE A 32 0.44 -44.66 -20.76
CA ILE A 32 1.45 -43.61 -20.69
C ILE A 32 1.42 -42.92 -19.32
N VAL A 33 2.52 -42.99 -18.58
CA VAL A 33 2.76 -42.11 -17.42
C VAL A 33 2.93 -40.69 -17.95
N SER A 34 1.87 -39.90 -17.87
CA SER A 34 1.84 -38.48 -18.25
C SER A 34 2.63 -37.63 -17.24
N GLY A 35 3.95 -37.75 -17.24
CA GLY A 35 4.81 -36.96 -16.36
C GLY A 35 4.64 -35.47 -16.64
N ASP A 36 4.20 -34.69 -15.63
CA ASP A 36 3.83 -33.28 -15.84
C ASP A 36 4.92 -32.56 -16.61
N SER A 37 4.52 -31.92 -17.72
CA SER A 37 5.48 -31.34 -18.64
C SER A 37 6.37 -30.33 -17.93
N LYS A 38 7.61 -30.19 -18.41
CA LYS A 38 8.55 -29.19 -17.89
C LYS A 38 7.99 -27.76 -18.03
N ALA A 39 7.04 -27.55 -18.95
CA ALA A 39 6.26 -26.33 -19.08
C ALA A 39 5.22 -26.19 -17.95
N GLU A 40 4.43 -27.22 -17.65
CA GLU A 40 3.40 -27.18 -16.61
C GLU A 40 4.03 -27.02 -15.20
N LYS A 41 5.11 -27.75 -14.89
CA LYS A 41 5.87 -27.53 -13.65
C LYS A 41 6.49 -26.13 -13.57
N ASN A 42 6.93 -25.54 -14.69
CA ASN A 42 7.39 -24.14 -14.71
C ASN A 42 6.25 -23.13 -14.62
N ARG A 43 5.07 -23.45 -15.16
CA ARG A 43 3.83 -22.66 -15.05
C ARG A 43 3.35 -22.63 -13.61
N GLN A 44 3.14 -23.80 -12.98
CA GLN A 44 2.81 -23.93 -11.56
C GLN A 44 3.86 -23.25 -10.67
N LYS A 45 5.16 -23.32 -11.00
CA LYS A 45 6.22 -22.61 -10.26
C LYS A 45 6.19 -21.09 -10.47
N ARG A 46 5.78 -20.60 -11.66
CA ARG A 46 5.51 -19.17 -11.92
C ARG A 46 4.25 -18.71 -11.21
N GLU A 47 3.16 -19.46 -11.26
CA GLU A 47 1.88 -19.16 -10.63
C GLU A 47 2.00 -19.20 -9.10
N LYS A 48 2.69 -20.19 -8.52
CA LYS A 48 3.02 -20.25 -7.09
C LYS A 48 3.96 -19.11 -6.67
N LYS A 49 4.89 -18.66 -7.53
CA LYS A 49 5.66 -17.42 -7.28
C LYS A 49 4.77 -16.18 -7.34
N LYS A 50 3.84 -16.11 -8.29
CA LYS A 50 2.87 -15.01 -8.43
C LYS A 50 1.90 -14.95 -7.24
N ALA A 51 1.51 -16.11 -6.69
CA ALA A 51 0.70 -16.24 -5.49
C ALA A 51 1.49 -15.86 -4.23
N LEU A 52 2.76 -16.24 -4.10
CA LEU A 52 3.65 -15.71 -3.05
C LEU A 52 3.86 -14.19 -3.15
N GLN A 53 3.70 -13.59 -4.34
CA GLN A 53 3.70 -12.15 -4.58
C GLN A 53 2.30 -11.50 -4.46
N ALA A 54 1.26 -12.28 -4.16
CA ALA A 54 -0.13 -11.81 -3.99
C ALA A 54 -0.68 -12.09 -2.58
N ALA A 55 -0.03 -12.96 -1.81
CA ALA A 55 -0.25 -13.04 -0.37
C ALA A 55 0.21 -11.73 0.32
N PRO A 56 -0.52 -11.24 1.34
CA PRO A 56 -0.15 -10.02 2.04
C PRO A 56 1.23 -10.17 2.72
N PHE A 57 2.15 -9.28 2.38
CA PHE A 57 3.51 -9.32 2.92
C PHE A 57 3.55 -8.66 4.30
N PHE A 58 3.60 -9.49 5.34
CA PHE A 58 3.87 -9.08 6.71
C PHE A 58 5.16 -9.73 7.21
N CYS A 59 6.11 -8.90 7.63
CA CYS A 59 7.34 -9.34 8.29
C CYS A 59 7.53 -8.54 9.57
N LEU A 60 7.67 -9.24 10.70
CA LEU A 60 8.01 -8.67 11.99
C LEU A 60 8.91 -9.65 12.76
N LYS A 61 10.20 -9.63 12.45
CA LYS A 61 11.28 -10.37 13.12
C LYS A 61 11.91 -9.54 14.24
N ALA A 62 11.09 -8.73 14.91
CA ALA A 62 11.53 -7.75 15.88
C ALA A 62 10.42 -7.40 16.88
N GLU A 63 10.81 -7.00 18.08
CA GLU A 63 9.95 -6.74 19.23
C GLU A 63 10.30 -5.39 19.88
N ARG A 64 9.31 -4.74 20.51
CA ARG A 64 9.50 -3.45 21.17
C ARG A 64 9.88 -3.66 22.64
N LYS A 65 10.96 -3.02 23.11
CA LYS A 65 11.44 -3.06 24.50
C LYS A 65 11.91 -1.69 24.96
N ASP A 66 12.20 -1.56 26.25
CA ASP A 66 12.97 -0.43 26.76
C ASP A 66 14.40 -0.44 26.19
N ALA A 67 14.82 0.69 25.64
CA ALA A 67 16.17 0.94 25.13
C ALA A 67 17.08 1.60 26.18
N GLY A 68 16.56 1.84 27.39
CA GLY A 68 17.30 2.28 28.56
C GLY A 68 17.23 3.79 28.83
N PRO A 69 17.94 4.26 29.88
CA PRO A 69 17.82 5.63 30.38
C PRO A 69 18.01 6.69 29.31
N GLY A 70 17.01 7.56 29.15
CA GLY A 70 17.02 8.65 28.17
C GLY A 70 16.81 8.23 26.70
N ARG A 71 16.63 6.94 26.40
CA ARG A 71 16.43 6.39 25.04
C ARG A 71 15.00 5.94 24.77
N GLY A 72 14.19 5.77 25.82
CA GLY A 72 12.78 5.40 25.69
C GLY A 72 12.61 3.97 25.14
N GLN A 73 11.54 3.73 24.38
CA GLN A 73 11.31 2.42 23.76
C GLN A 73 12.05 2.31 22.42
N GLY A 74 12.73 1.17 22.21
CA GLY A 74 13.37 0.81 20.95
C GLY A 74 12.81 -0.48 20.35
N LEU A 75 13.29 -0.82 19.15
CA LEU A 75 13.00 -2.05 18.43
C LEU A 75 14.21 -2.99 18.51
N PHE A 76 14.00 -4.28 18.77
CA PHE A 76 15.05 -5.28 18.98
C PHE A 76 14.79 -6.52 18.13
N ALA A 77 15.84 -7.13 17.57
CA ALA A 77 15.71 -8.33 16.73
C ALA A 77 15.24 -9.53 17.55
N SER A 78 14.14 -10.18 17.16
CA SER A 78 13.56 -11.31 17.90
C SER A 78 14.26 -12.64 17.60
N GLU A 79 15.08 -12.68 16.55
CA GLU A 79 15.92 -13.80 16.10
C GLU A 79 17.19 -13.23 15.43
N ALA A 80 18.16 -14.07 15.06
CA ALA A 80 19.35 -13.62 14.34
C ALA A 80 19.02 -13.26 12.87
N ILE A 81 19.40 -12.05 12.44
CA ILE A 81 19.07 -11.50 11.12
C ILE A 81 20.33 -11.44 10.25
N LYS A 82 20.24 -11.81 8.97
CA LYS A 82 21.38 -11.73 8.04
C LYS A 82 21.50 -10.35 7.39
N LYS A 83 22.72 -9.95 7.01
CA LYS A 83 22.93 -8.78 6.15
C LYS A 83 22.06 -8.85 4.88
N GLY A 84 21.29 -7.79 4.63
CA GLY A 84 20.36 -7.70 3.49
C GLY A 84 19.01 -8.38 3.70
N GLU A 85 18.77 -8.97 4.88
CA GLU A 85 17.47 -9.54 5.25
C GLU A 85 16.55 -8.45 5.80
N THR A 86 15.29 -8.49 5.39
CA THR A 86 14.23 -7.60 5.86
C THR A 86 13.62 -8.16 7.14
N LEU A 87 13.61 -7.35 8.21
CA LEU A 87 13.12 -7.74 9.53
C LEU A 87 11.78 -7.09 9.88
N VAL A 88 11.51 -5.88 9.39
CA VAL A 88 10.18 -5.26 9.42
C VAL A 88 9.76 -5.02 7.98
N CYS A 89 8.52 -5.38 7.62
CA CYS A 89 7.91 -4.96 6.36
C CYS A 89 6.39 -5.06 6.49
N VAL A 90 5.72 -3.91 6.46
CA VAL A 90 4.29 -3.78 6.80
C VAL A 90 3.60 -2.76 5.92
N SER A 91 2.30 -2.90 5.68
CA SER A 91 1.51 -1.80 5.12
C SER A 91 1.39 -0.68 6.17
N PRO A 92 1.82 0.56 5.88
CA PRO A 92 1.90 1.63 6.87
C PRO A 92 0.51 2.03 7.40
N ALA A 93 0.42 2.33 8.69
CA ALA A 93 -0.81 2.75 9.35
C ALA A 93 -1.54 3.89 8.60
N ILE A 94 -0.82 4.98 8.27
CA ILE A 94 -1.33 6.10 7.46
C ILE A 94 -0.28 6.55 6.46
N SER A 95 -0.72 6.95 5.26
CA SER A 95 0.16 7.35 4.16
C SER A 95 -0.55 8.29 3.19
N VAL A 96 0.23 9.15 2.54
CA VAL A 96 -0.26 10.11 1.55
C VAL A 96 0.75 10.31 0.41
N ILE A 97 0.24 10.45 -0.81
CA ILE A 97 1.00 10.96 -1.96
C ILE A 97 0.79 12.48 -2.01
N PHE A 98 1.89 13.22 -2.03
CA PHE A 98 1.87 14.68 -2.03
C PHE A 98 1.20 15.24 -3.27
N ASP A 99 0.59 16.42 -3.14
CA ASP A 99 -0.24 17.01 -4.17
C ASP A 99 0.47 17.22 -5.52
N ALA A 100 1.80 17.42 -5.53
CA ALA A 100 2.64 17.53 -6.74
C ALA A 100 2.94 16.19 -7.46
N ALA A 101 2.48 15.07 -6.91
CA ALA A 101 2.58 13.72 -7.46
C ALA A 101 1.25 12.94 -7.43
N ALA A 102 0.18 13.53 -6.86
CA ALA A 102 -1.10 12.87 -6.59
C ALA A 102 -1.81 12.31 -7.84
N THR A 103 -1.53 12.85 -9.03
CA THR A 103 -2.07 12.38 -10.32
C THR A 103 -1.17 11.35 -11.03
N GLN A 104 0.07 11.15 -10.55
CA GLN A 104 1.13 10.37 -11.21
C GLN A 104 1.48 9.07 -10.47
N VAL A 105 0.97 8.90 -9.24
CA VAL A 105 1.29 7.77 -8.36
C VAL A 105 0.01 7.23 -7.74
N CYS A 106 -0.16 5.91 -7.71
CA CYS A 106 -1.33 5.30 -7.07
C CYS A 106 -1.37 5.64 -5.57
N SER A 107 -2.43 6.29 -5.10
CA SER A 107 -2.55 6.82 -3.72
C SER A 107 -2.83 5.77 -2.63
N PHE A 108 -2.52 4.49 -2.92
CA PHE A 108 -2.80 3.30 -2.09
C PHE A 108 -1.62 2.31 -2.05
N CYS A 109 -1.12 1.84 -3.20
CA CYS A 109 0.10 1.00 -3.31
C CYS A 109 1.36 1.78 -3.72
N PHE A 110 1.26 3.11 -3.86
CA PHE A 110 2.35 4.04 -4.22
C PHE A 110 3.14 3.69 -5.49
N ARG A 111 2.69 2.74 -6.31
CA ARG A 111 3.30 2.41 -7.60
C ARG A 111 3.18 3.60 -8.55
N HIS A 112 4.32 4.11 -9.00
CA HIS A 112 4.41 5.03 -10.13
C HIS A 112 4.30 4.20 -11.42
N LEU A 113 3.06 3.88 -11.81
CA LEU A 113 2.81 3.15 -13.05
C LEU A 113 3.04 4.10 -14.23
N ARG A 114 4.12 3.84 -14.98
CA ARG A 114 4.29 4.40 -16.33
C ARG A 114 3.13 3.91 -17.22
N ALA A 115 2.84 4.65 -18.30
CA ALA A 115 1.85 4.20 -19.29
C ALA A 115 2.17 2.76 -19.72
N SER A 116 1.26 1.84 -19.42
CA SER A 116 1.41 0.43 -19.76
C SER A 116 1.02 0.24 -21.22
N ALA A 117 1.79 -0.53 -21.97
CA ALA A 117 1.38 -1.04 -23.28
C ALA A 117 0.32 -2.16 -23.16
N ALA A 118 -0.52 -2.11 -22.13
CA ALA A 118 -1.67 -2.98 -21.93
C ALA A 118 -2.83 -2.47 -22.79
N THR A 119 -2.73 -2.74 -24.09
CA THR A 119 -3.78 -2.44 -25.05
C THR A 119 -4.93 -3.44 -24.94
N ARG A 120 -6.14 -3.00 -25.33
CA ARG A 120 -7.32 -3.85 -25.51
C ARG A 120 -7.92 -3.58 -26.89
N LYS A 121 -8.38 -4.62 -27.57
CA LYS A 121 -9.13 -4.47 -28.83
C LYS A 121 -10.61 -4.24 -28.53
N VAL A 122 -11.18 -3.19 -29.12
CA VAL A 122 -12.56 -2.76 -28.91
C VAL A 122 -13.16 -2.33 -30.24
N LEU A 123 -14.40 -2.73 -30.52
CA LEU A 123 -15.12 -2.32 -31.74
C LEU A 123 -15.92 -1.05 -31.42
N LEU A 124 -15.79 0.04 -32.19
CA LEU A 124 -16.66 1.20 -31.98
C LEU A 124 -17.96 1.05 -32.79
N LYS A 125 -19.11 1.22 -32.12
CA LYS A 125 -20.40 1.42 -32.81
C LYS A 125 -20.96 2.80 -32.54
N ARG A 126 -21.62 3.35 -33.55
CA ARG A 126 -22.55 4.46 -33.40
C ARG A 126 -23.89 3.94 -32.87
N GLY A 127 -24.39 4.54 -31.79
CA GLY A 127 -25.70 4.24 -31.21
C GLY A 127 -26.85 4.84 -32.05
N PRO A 128 -28.09 4.38 -31.85
CA PRO A 128 -29.24 4.81 -32.66
C PRO A 128 -29.57 6.30 -32.53
N THR A 129 -29.23 6.93 -31.40
CA THR A 129 -29.35 8.39 -31.18
C THR A 129 -28.16 9.20 -31.71
N GLY A 130 -27.24 8.57 -32.47
CA GLY A 130 -26.11 9.23 -33.15
C GLY A 130 -24.83 9.37 -32.32
N GLY A 131 -24.87 9.08 -31.02
CA GLY A 131 -23.70 8.99 -30.13
C GLY A 131 -22.81 7.76 -30.41
N PHE A 132 -21.74 7.59 -29.64
CA PHE A 132 -20.78 6.48 -29.82
C PHE A 132 -20.69 5.62 -28.56
N GLY A 133 -20.59 4.30 -28.75
CA GLY A 133 -20.37 3.31 -27.70
C GLY A 133 -19.17 2.42 -28.04
N ILE A 134 -18.48 1.97 -27.00
CA ILE A 134 -17.36 1.01 -27.09
C ILE A 134 -17.96 -0.39 -27.05
N LEU A 135 -17.44 -1.35 -27.83
CA LEU A 135 -17.70 -2.77 -27.59
C LEU A 135 -16.44 -3.47 -27.12
N ILE A 136 -16.57 -4.36 -26.14
CA ILE A 136 -15.49 -5.22 -25.66
C ILE A 136 -15.93 -6.68 -25.84
N ASP A 137 -15.15 -7.46 -26.58
CA ASP A 137 -15.38 -8.90 -26.85
C ASP A 137 -16.76 -9.25 -27.45
N GLY A 138 -17.48 -8.26 -27.99
CA GLY A 138 -18.80 -8.40 -28.62
C GLY A 138 -19.94 -7.68 -27.89
N ASP A 139 -19.74 -7.33 -26.62
CA ASP A 139 -20.74 -6.67 -25.77
C ASP A 139 -20.73 -5.13 -25.96
N ILE A 140 -21.90 -4.48 -26.02
CA ILE A 140 -21.98 -3.01 -26.21
C ILE A 140 -21.98 -2.26 -24.88
N VAL A 141 -20.96 -1.42 -24.67
CA VAL A 141 -20.88 -0.39 -23.63
C VAL A 141 -21.60 0.88 -24.13
N THR A 142 -22.93 0.90 -24.00
CA THR A 142 -23.77 2.09 -24.22
C THR A 142 -23.81 3.06 -23.03
N GLY A 143 -23.30 2.63 -21.87
CA GLY A 143 -23.23 3.41 -20.64
C GLY A 143 -22.72 2.58 -19.47
N PHE A 144 -22.47 3.24 -18.35
CA PHE A 144 -22.01 2.62 -17.10
C PHE A 144 -23.13 2.61 -16.08
N ALA A 145 -23.98 1.59 -16.15
CA ALA A 145 -24.96 1.28 -15.09
C ALA A 145 -24.38 0.20 -14.16
N ASP A 146 -24.58 0.36 -12.85
CA ASP A 146 -24.24 -0.66 -11.86
C ASP A 146 -24.95 -1.98 -12.18
N GLY A 147 -24.24 -3.10 -12.01
CA GLY A 147 -24.74 -4.44 -12.34
C GLY A 147 -24.79 -4.78 -13.84
N SER A 148 -24.34 -3.90 -14.74
CA SER A 148 -24.17 -4.27 -16.16
C SER A 148 -22.98 -5.22 -16.37
N PRO A 149 -23.02 -6.15 -17.36
CA PRO A 149 -21.89 -7.04 -17.66
C PRO A 149 -20.57 -6.32 -18.00
N ASN A 150 -20.67 -5.06 -18.38
CA ASN A 150 -19.52 -4.21 -18.72
C ASN A 150 -18.82 -3.64 -17.47
N ALA A 151 -19.46 -3.63 -16.29
CA ALA A 151 -18.92 -3.05 -15.06
C ALA A 151 -17.65 -3.79 -14.57
N GLU A 152 -17.50 -5.07 -14.92
CA GLU A 152 -16.28 -5.86 -14.67
C GLU A 152 -15.11 -5.50 -15.61
N ARG A 153 -15.38 -4.79 -16.71
CA ARG A 153 -14.39 -4.54 -17.79
C ARG A 153 -13.99 -3.06 -17.94
N LEU A 154 -14.91 -2.12 -17.65
CA LEU A 154 -14.69 -0.66 -17.64
C LEU A 154 -15.63 0.00 -16.62
N THR A 155 -15.23 1.13 -16.05
CA THR A 155 -16.03 1.90 -15.06
C THR A 155 -16.15 3.38 -15.42
N VAL A 156 -17.12 4.08 -14.80
CA VAL A 156 -17.16 5.55 -14.80
C VAL A 156 -15.79 6.12 -14.39
N GLY A 157 -15.24 7.02 -15.19
CA GLY A 157 -13.93 7.62 -14.93
C GLY A 157 -12.72 6.83 -15.47
N ASP A 158 -12.92 5.79 -16.28
CA ASP A 158 -11.84 5.29 -17.15
C ASP A 158 -11.45 6.33 -18.20
N VAL A 159 -10.14 6.57 -18.31
CA VAL A 159 -9.56 7.52 -19.27
C VAL A 159 -8.83 6.71 -20.35
N LEU A 160 -9.23 6.90 -21.61
CA LEU A 160 -8.49 6.41 -22.76
C LEU A 160 -7.17 7.18 -22.86
N ALA A 161 -6.04 6.48 -22.94
CA ALA A 161 -4.72 7.07 -23.12
C ALA A 161 -4.28 7.12 -24.59
N ALA A 162 -4.73 6.15 -25.41
CA ALA A 162 -4.47 6.11 -26.85
C ALA A 162 -5.54 5.31 -27.60
N ILE A 163 -5.67 5.55 -28.91
CA ILE A 163 -6.51 4.81 -29.86
C ILE A 163 -5.67 4.56 -31.12
N GLY A 164 -5.49 3.29 -31.51
CA GLY A 164 -4.64 2.91 -32.65
C GLY A 164 -3.15 3.23 -32.44
N GLY A 165 -2.72 3.39 -31.19
CA GLY A 165 -1.38 3.88 -30.82
C GLY A 165 -1.29 5.40 -30.65
N GLU A 166 -2.18 6.18 -31.28
CA GLU A 166 -2.18 7.65 -31.19
C GLU A 166 -2.73 8.15 -29.85
N PRO A 167 -2.02 9.05 -29.12
CA PRO A 167 -2.46 9.55 -27.83
C PRO A 167 -3.81 10.27 -27.84
N VAL A 168 -4.63 9.97 -26.84
CA VAL A 168 -5.91 10.65 -26.60
C VAL A 168 -5.67 11.93 -25.80
N GLY A 169 -5.73 13.06 -26.50
CA GLY A 169 -5.93 14.38 -25.89
C GLY A 169 -7.41 14.78 -25.86
N ASP A 170 -7.73 15.72 -24.96
CA ASP A 170 -9.08 16.17 -24.52
C ASP A 170 -10.13 16.41 -25.63
N VAL A 171 -9.69 16.75 -26.84
CA VAL A 171 -10.57 17.00 -28.02
C VAL A 171 -10.24 16.09 -29.22
N SER A 172 -9.05 15.49 -29.25
CA SER A 172 -8.55 14.72 -30.41
C SER A 172 -9.26 13.37 -30.58
N ALA A 173 -9.48 12.64 -29.48
CA ALA A 173 -10.17 11.35 -29.49
C ALA A 173 -11.53 11.40 -30.19
N VAL A 174 -12.32 12.44 -29.93
CA VAL A 174 -13.68 12.57 -30.47
C VAL A 174 -13.69 12.65 -31.99
N SER A 175 -12.65 13.22 -32.61
CA SER A 175 -12.52 13.27 -34.07
C SER A 175 -12.03 11.95 -34.69
N LEU A 176 -11.23 11.18 -33.95
CA LEU A 176 -10.77 9.85 -34.36
C LEU A 176 -11.91 8.82 -34.24
N ILE A 177 -12.58 8.79 -33.09
CA ILE A 177 -13.80 8.00 -32.78
C ILE A 177 -14.89 8.19 -33.84
N LYS A 178 -15.03 9.42 -34.37
CA LYS A 178 -16.00 9.74 -35.44
C LYS A 178 -15.63 9.18 -36.81
N LYS A 179 -14.36 8.86 -37.08
CA LYS A 179 -13.89 8.33 -38.37
C LYS A 179 -13.99 6.81 -38.45
N THR A 180 -13.70 6.10 -37.35
CA THR A 180 -13.58 4.63 -37.29
C THR A 180 -14.84 3.93 -36.75
N SER A 181 -16.02 4.43 -37.15
CA SER A 181 -17.32 3.89 -36.77
C SER A 181 -17.61 2.57 -37.48
N GLY A 182 -17.36 1.45 -36.80
CA GLY A 182 -17.48 0.09 -37.34
C GLY A 182 -16.17 -0.69 -37.35
N ASP A 183 -15.05 -0.06 -36.98
CA ASP A 183 -13.74 -0.70 -36.95
C ASP A 183 -13.36 -1.22 -35.55
N THR A 184 -12.61 -2.32 -35.52
CA THR A 184 -11.96 -2.81 -34.30
C THR A 184 -10.67 -2.02 -34.08
N LEU A 185 -10.66 -1.23 -33.01
CA LEU A 185 -9.56 -0.36 -32.61
C LEU A 185 -8.80 -0.93 -31.43
N GLU A 186 -7.51 -0.62 -31.37
CA GLU A 186 -6.65 -0.97 -30.24
C GLU A 186 -6.53 0.24 -29.30
N ILE A 187 -7.13 0.16 -28.11
CA ILE A 187 -7.12 1.24 -27.12
C ILE A 187 -6.15 0.95 -25.99
N SER A 188 -5.50 2.00 -25.47
CA SER A 188 -4.74 1.95 -24.22
C SER A 188 -5.54 2.61 -23.12
N LEU A 189 -5.64 1.99 -21.94
CA LEU A 189 -6.16 2.65 -20.74
C LEU A 189 -5.07 3.45 -20.02
N ALA A 190 -5.44 4.56 -19.40
CA ALA A 190 -4.53 5.27 -18.50
C ALA A 190 -4.09 4.34 -17.36
N PRO A 191 -2.80 4.32 -16.98
CA PRO A 191 -2.29 3.41 -15.94
C PRO A 191 -2.84 3.72 -14.54
N LEU A 192 -3.42 4.92 -14.36
CA LEU A 192 -4.08 5.38 -13.15
C LEU A 192 -5.38 6.12 -13.52
N ARG A 193 -6.50 5.73 -12.91
CA ARG A 193 -7.76 6.50 -12.89
C ARG A 193 -7.56 7.71 -11.97
N GLN A 194 -7.84 8.93 -12.44
CA GLN A 194 -7.69 10.16 -11.65
C GLN A 194 -9.06 10.63 -11.13
N CYS A 195 -9.12 11.11 -9.89
CA CYS A 195 -10.33 11.74 -9.36
C CYS A 195 -10.46 13.17 -9.88
N HIS A 196 -11.10 13.36 -11.04
CA HIS A 196 -11.31 14.67 -11.66
C HIS A 196 -12.14 15.63 -10.79
N ARG A 197 -12.93 15.12 -9.82
CA ARG A 197 -13.72 15.95 -8.89
C ARG A 197 -12.83 16.78 -7.95
N CYS A 198 -11.80 16.18 -7.34
CA CYS A 198 -10.94 16.86 -6.35
C CYS A 198 -9.53 17.17 -6.87
N GLY A 199 -9.04 16.46 -7.89
CA GLY A 199 -7.67 16.59 -8.42
C GLY A 199 -6.56 16.12 -7.46
N ARG A 200 -6.89 15.51 -6.32
CA ARG A 200 -5.95 15.11 -5.26
C ARG A 200 -5.70 13.60 -5.14
N LEU A 201 -6.23 12.78 -6.05
CA LEU A 201 -5.99 11.33 -6.02
C LEU A 201 -5.95 10.71 -7.43
N ALA A 202 -5.06 9.74 -7.59
CA ALA A 202 -5.07 8.76 -8.66
C ALA A 202 -4.93 7.33 -8.11
N CYS A 203 -5.55 6.36 -8.79
CA CYS A 203 -5.60 4.96 -8.38
C CYS A 203 -5.35 4.02 -9.56
N CYS A 204 -4.55 2.97 -9.37
CA CYS A 204 -4.39 1.92 -10.37
C CYS A 204 -5.58 0.95 -10.37
N LEU A 205 -5.83 0.30 -11.50
CA LEU A 205 -6.95 -0.64 -11.68
C LEU A 205 -7.02 -1.67 -10.55
N SER A 206 -5.90 -2.34 -10.25
CA SER A 206 -5.81 -3.38 -9.20
C SER A 206 -6.08 -2.90 -7.77
N CYS A 207 -6.08 -1.59 -7.49
CA CYS A 207 -6.51 -1.04 -6.20
C CYS A 207 -7.96 -0.54 -6.26
N ALA A 208 -8.39 0.03 -7.39
CA ALA A 208 -9.79 0.37 -7.60
C ALA A 208 -10.70 -0.86 -7.51
N GLU A 209 -10.23 -2.00 -8.01
CA GLU A 209 -10.88 -3.32 -7.94
C GLU A 209 -11.02 -3.85 -6.50
N THR A 210 -10.16 -3.46 -5.55
CA THR A 210 -10.34 -3.78 -4.11
C THR A 210 -11.27 -2.79 -3.40
N GLY A 211 -12.11 -2.06 -4.14
CA GLY A 211 -13.08 -1.11 -3.60
C GLY A 211 -12.49 0.15 -2.95
N CYS A 212 -11.18 0.40 -3.04
CA CYS A 212 -10.52 1.47 -2.27
C CYS A 212 -10.97 2.90 -2.66
N LEU A 213 -11.62 3.05 -3.81
CA LEU A 213 -12.25 4.31 -4.24
C LEU A 213 -13.49 4.68 -3.40
N SER A 214 -14.19 3.70 -2.82
CA SER A 214 -15.28 3.95 -1.87
C SER A 214 -14.77 4.72 -0.64
N TRP A 215 -13.56 4.41 -0.19
CA TRP A 215 -12.90 5.05 0.94
C TRP A 215 -12.37 6.46 0.57
N HIS A 216 -11.98 6.69 -0.68
CA HIS A 216 -11.67 8.04 -1.18
C HIS A 216 -12.90 8.97 -1.19
N SER A 217 -14.13 8.47 -1.26
CA SER A 217 -15.33 9.34 -1.30
C SER A 217 -15.37 10.38 -0.17
N HIS A 218 -15.00 9.98 1.05
CA HIS A 218 -14.91 10.84 2.23
C HIS A 218 -13.80 11.91 2.09
N GLU A 219 -12.58 11.52 1.71
CA GLU A 219 -11.46 12.43 1.42
C GLU A 219 -11.86 13.44 0.31
N CYS A 220 -12.56 12.98 -0.72
CA CYS A 220 -13.00 13.78 -1.86
C CYS A 220 -14.13 14.74 -1.52
N GLU A 221 -15.13 14.32 -0.73
CA GLU A 221 -16.24 15.19 -0.34
C GLU A 221 -15.77 16.35 0.51
N GLU A 222 -14.93 16.09 1.51
CA GLU A 222 -14.52 17.13 2.45
C GLU A 222 -13.58 18.14 1.80
N LEU A 223 -12.65 17.68 0.94
CA LEU A 223 -11.90 18.58 0.05
C LEU A 223 -12.83 19.44 -0.81
N MET A 224 -13.98 18.93 -1.26
CA MET A 224 -14.94 19.69 -2.07
C MET A 224 -15.89 20.59 -1.28
N ARG A 225 -15.97 20.46 0.05
CA ARG A 225 -16.64 21.45 0.92
C ARG A 225 -15.78 22.71 1.12
N MET A 226 -14.47 22.61 0.92
CA MET A 226 -13.53 23.74 1.02
C MET A 226 -13.52 24.62 -0.22
N SER A 227 -13.28 25.92 -0.03
CA SER A 227 -13.05 26.86 -1.14
C SER A 227 -11.77 26.52 -1.93
N PRO A 228 -11.62 27.00 -3.18
CA PRO A 228 -10.39 26.81 -3.97
C PRO A 228 -9.14 27.34 -3.27
N GLU A 229 -9.26 28.49 -2.60
CA GLU A 229 -8.20 29.16 -1.85
C GLU A 229 -7.69 28.30 -0.69
N GLU A 230 -8.59 27.58 -0.02
CA GLU A 230 -8.27 26.69 1.09
C GLU A 230 -7.65 25.36 0.65
N ARG A 231 -7.87 24.96 -0.61
CA ARG A 231 -7.19 23.84 -1.27
C ARG A 231 -5.87 24.23 -1.92
N LYS A 232 -5.50 25.51 -1.93
CA LYS A 232 -4.27 26.05 -2.51
C LYS A 232 -3.07 25.74 -1.60
N GLY A 233 -1.96 25.32 -2.21
CA GLY A 233 -0.80 24.80 -1.48
C GLY A 233 -0.84 23.28 -1.33
N ASP A 234 -0.17 22.78 -0.30
CA ASP A 234 -0.08 21.34 -0.01
C ASP A 234 -1.15 20.91 1.00
N THR A 235 -2.08 20.06 0.56
CA THR A 235 -3.15 19.51 1.39
C THR A 235 -2.78 18.20 2.09
N SER A 236 -1.53 17.71 1.97
CA SER A 236 -1.09 16.40 2.47
C SER A 236 -1.39 16.14 3.96
N VAL A 237 -1.18 17.13 4.85
CA VAL A 237 -1.47 16.99 6.29
C VAL A 237 -2.97 16.87 6.56
N LEU A 238 -3.78 17.73 5.93
CA LEU A 238 -5.25 17.64 5.98
C LEU A 238 -5.71 16.26 5.50
N ARG A 239 -5.15 15.80 4.37
CA ARG A 239 -5.48 14.50 3.78
C ARG A 239 -5.08 13.34 4.70
N MET A 240 -3.93 13.38 5.37
CA MET A 240 -3.58 12.36 6.39
C MET A 240 -4.56 12.34 7.57
N LEU A 241 -5.13 13.48 7.98
CA LEU A 241 -6.15 13.54 9.04
C LEU A 241 -7.53 13.06 8.56
N LEU A 242 -7.94 13.39 7.33
CA LEU A 242 -9.13 12.79 6.70
C LEU A 242 -8.99 11.27 6.54
N ARG A 243 -7.78 10.79 6.25
CA ARG A 243 -7.44 9.37 6.18
C ARG A 243 -7.47 8.70 7.56
N TYR A 244 -6.99 9.36 8.61
CA TYR A 244 -7.15 8.91 10.01
C TYR A 244 -8.64 8.74 10.36
N LYS A 245 -9.45 9.77 10.09
CA LYS A 245 -10.90 9.77 10.32
C LYS A 245 -11.62 8.63 9.58
N ALA A 246 -11.31 8.45 8.29
CA ALA A 246 -11.87 7.37 7.48
C ALA A 246 -11.50 5.97 8.00
N LEU A 247 -10.28 5.76 8.53
CA LEU A 247 -9.91 4.49 9.19
C LEU A 247 -10.70 4.25 10.49
N GLN A 248 -11.01 5.29 11.27
CA GLN A 248 -11.84 5.15 12.47
C GLN A 248 -13.28 4.77 12.15
N GLU A 249 -13.89 5.41 11.15
CA GLU A 249 -15.33 5.28 10.87
C GLU A 249 -15.68 4.11 9.96
N ARG A 250 -14.74 3.67 9.10
CA ARG A 250 -15.02 2.70 8.02
C ARG A 250 -14.08 1.48 8.04
N GLY A 251 -13.11 1.46 8.96
CA GLY A 251 -12.02 0.49 8.92
C GLY A 251 -11.07 0.72 7.75
N ASP A 252 -10.26 -0.29 7.44
CA ASP A 252 -9.30 -0.24 6.34
C ASP A 252 -9.90 -0.65 4.99
N TRP A 253 -9.40 -0.06 3.90
CA TRP A 253 -9.84 -0.38 2.54
C TRP A 253 -9.44 -1.79 2.07
N CYS A 254 -8.47 -2.43 2.73
CA CYS A 254 -8.14 -3.85 2.52
C CYS A 254 -9.04 -4.80 3.34
N GLY A 255 -10.09 -4.28 4.00
CA GLY A 255 -10.88 -5.02 4.98
C GLY A 255 -10.08 -5.36 6.24
N PRO A 256 -10.48 -6.38 7.03
CA PRO A 256 -9.62 -6.98 8.03
C PRO A 256 -8.48 -7.75 7.32
N SER A 257 -7.44 -7.02 6.92
CA SER A 257 -6.30 -7.55 6.18
C SER A 257 -5.70 -8.77 6.91
N PRO A 258 -5.51 -9.92 6.23
CA PRO A 258 -4.76 -11.04 6.81
C PRO A 258 -3.31 -10.60 7.05
N ALA A 259 -3.00 -10.27 8.31
CA ALA A 259 -1.71 -9.81 8.84
C ALA A 259 -1.08 -8.52 8.25
N GLY A 260 -1.48 -8.02 7.08
CA GLY A 260 -0.66 -7.08 6.30
C GLY A 260 -0.47 -5.63 6.82
N LYS A 261 -1.40 -5.07 7.60
CA LYS A 261 -1.44 -3.62 7.92
C LYS A 261 -1.39 -3.31 9.42
N GLU A 262 -0.69 -2.25 9.76
CA GLU A 262 -0.60 -1.71 11.11
C GLU A 262 -1.94 -1.14 11.61
N ALA A 263 -2.37 -1.57 12.79
CA ALA A 263 -3.61 -1.11 13.39
C ALA A 263 -3.54 0.35 13.86
N LEU A 264 -4.62 1.11 13.64
CA LEU A 264 -4.70 2.53 14.00
C LEU A 264 -4.49 2.80 15.51
N SER A 265 -4.87 1.83 16.35
CA SER A 265 -4.66 1.82 17.80
C SER A 265 -3.19 1.81 18.22
N LEU A 266 -2.27 1.50 17.31
CA LEU A 266 -0.82 1.59 17.56
C LEU A 266 -0.29 3.02 17.42
N LEU A 267 -0.95 3.91 16.67
CA LEU A 267 -0.45 5.29 16.44
C LEU A 267 -0.19 6.08 17.74
N PRO A 268 -1.04 6.05 18.79
CA PRO A 268 -0.76 6.77 20.04
C PRO A 268 0.53 6.35 20.77
N THR A 269 1.13 5.21 20.40
CA THR A 269 2.38 4.71 21.01
C THR A 269 3.65 5.29 20.38
N LEU A 270 3.55 5.94 19.22
CA LEU A 270 4.66 6.58 18.53
C LEU A 270 5.09 7.87 19.22
N GLN A 271 6.39 8.12 19.22
CA GLN A 271 6.96 9.36 19.74
C GLN A 271 6.41 10.58 18.97
N ALA A 272 6.02 11.60 19.73
CA ALA A 272 5.39 12.81 19.24
C ALA A 272 6.22 14.03 19.67
N THR A 273 7.29 14.34 18.93
CA THR A 273 8.15 15.49 19.26
C THR A 273 7.38 16.80 19.08
N SER A 274 6.95 17.35 20.21
CA SER A 274 6.08 18.53 20.26
C SER A 274 6.79 19.75 19.66
N THR A 275 6.09 20.41 18.75
CA THR A 275 6.57 21.61 18.02
C THR A 275 5.41 22.61 17.93
N SER A 276 5.69 23.88 17.65
CA SER A 276 4.59 24.85 17.53
C SER A 276 3.69 24.53 16.32
N ILE A 277 2.37 24.62 16.54
CA ILE A 277 1.33 24.62 15.51
C ILE A 277 0.47 25.86 15.77
N PRO A 278 0.23 26.75 14.79
CA PRO A 278 -0.64 27.89 14.97
C PRO A 278 -2.06 27.44 15.36
N ALA A 279 -2.61 27.98 16.45
CA ALA A 279 -3.92 27.57 16.98
C ALA A 279 -5.06 27.72 15.95
N GLN A 280 -4.97 28.72 15.05
CA GLN A 280 -5.90 28.90 13.93
C GLN A 280 -5.86 27.73 12.94
N LEU A 281 -4.66 27.25 12.58
CA LEU A 281 -4.49 26.08 11.72
C LEU A 281 -5.04 24.82 12.39
N LEU A 282 -4.76 24.63 13.68
CA LEU A 282 -5.24 23.47 14.43
C LEU A 282 -6.78 23.47 14.56
N SER A 283 -7.38 24.62 14.88
CA SER A 283 -8.84 24.79 14.93
C SER A 283 -9.49 24.54 13.56
N LYS A 284 -8.87 25.02 12.47
CA LYS A 284 -9.35 24.73 11.11
C LYS A 284 -9.25 23.23 10.80
N LEU A 285 -8.10 22.61 10.98
CA LEU A 285 -7.91 21.19 10.69
C LEU A 285 -8.89 20.32 11.48
N SER A 286 -9.10 20.62 12.77
CA SER A 286 -10.06 19.89 13.60
C SER A 286 -11.50 20.01 13.07
N LYS A 287 -11.96 21.24 12.76
CA LYS A 287 -13.29 21.48 12.18
C LYS A 287 -13.47 20.78 10.82
N SER A 288 -12.47 20.86 9.95
CA SER A 288 -12.49 20.29 8.60
C SER A 288 -12.30 18.78 8.54
N THR A 289 -11.91 18.11 9.63
CA THR A 289 -11.66 16.66 9.63
C THR A 289 -12.59 15.89 10.56
N GLY A 290 -13.30 16.58 11.46
CA GLY A 290 -14.05 15.94 12.54
C GLY A 290 -13.15 15.15 13.51
N VAL A 291 -11.84 15.41 13.50
CA VAL A 291 -10.85 14.89 14.46
C VAL A 291 -10.62 15.99 15.49
N ASP A 292 -10.49 15.64 16.77
CA ASP A 292 -10.27 16.63 17.82
C ASP A 292 -8.90 17.33 17.70
N ALA A 293 -8.76 18.50 18.31
CA ALA A 293 -7.56 19.32 18.19
C ALA A 293 -6.30 18.67 18.82
N GLU A 294 -6.45 17.86 19.88
CA GLU A 294 -5.33 17.19 20.54
C GLU A 294 -4.80 16.05 19.66
N THR A 295 -5.68 15.20 19.15
CA THR A 295 -5.37 14.14 18.17
C THR A 295 -4.79 14.73 16.89
N CYS A 296 -5.33 15.84 16.37
CA CYS A 296 -4.73 16.53 15.23
C CYS A 296 -3.27 16.93 15.51
N SER A 297 -3.02 17.54 16.68
CA SER A 297 -1.69 18.00 17.10
C SER A 297 -0.72 16.82 17.24
N ARG A 298 -1.13 15.78 17.98
CA ARG A 298 -0.36 14.54 18.18
C ARG A 298 -0.02 13.85 16.86
N ILE A 299 -0.98 13.69 15.95
CA ILE A 299 -0.73 13.08 14.64
C ILE A 299 0.26 13.93 13.83
N ILE A 300 0.14 15.26 13.84
CA ILE A 300 1.10 16.14 13.13
C ILE A 300 2.52 15.96 13.69
N PHE A 301 2.70 15.84 15.00
CA PHE A 301 4.00 15.55 15.60
C PHE A 301 4.50 14.14 15.26
N GLN A 302 3.63 13.14 15.27
CA GLN A 302 3.99 11.76 14.89
C GLN A 302 4.39 11.67 13.41
N ILE A 303 3.75 12.43 12.52
CA ILE A 303 4.16 12.58 11.11
C ILE A 303 5.54 13.25 11.03
N ARG A 304 5.71 14.41 11.68
CA ARG A 304 6.97 15.18 11.69
C ARG A 304 8.17 14.37 12.24
N THR A 305 7.92 13.46 13.18
CA THR A 305 8.97 12.67 13.86
C THR A 305 9.26 11.34 13.16
N ASN A 306 8.24 10.62 12.65
CA ASN A 306 8.38 9.20 12.29
C ASN A 306 8.01 8.85 10.83
N ALA A 307 7.51 9.78 10.00
CA ALA A 307 7.01 9.42 8.68
C ALA A 307 8.16 9.17 7.67
N ALA A 308 8.26 7.94 7.17
CA ALA A 308 9.21 7.54 6.15
C ALA A 308 8.89 8.18 4.79
N GLU A 309 9.92 8.51 4.00
CA GLU A 309 9.76 9.18 2.71
C GLU A 309 9.49 8.23 1.56
N ILE A 310 8.35 8.38 0.88
CA ILE A 310 7.98 7.57 -0.29
C ILE A 310 8.75 8.11 -1.50
N HIS A 311 9.65 7.28 -2.04
CA HIS A 311 10.48 7.61 -3.19
C HIS A 311 10.09 6.84 -4.45
N ARG A 312 9.93 7.55 -5.56
CA ARG A 312 9.69 7.03 -6.92
C ARG A 312 10.49 7.84 -7.93
N GLY A 313 11.82 7.72 -7.89
CA GLY A 313 12.77 8.58 -8.62
C GLY A 313 12.92 10.00 -8.02
N ARG A 314 11.86 10.52 -7.41
CA ARG A 314 11.82 11.70 -6.54
C ARG A 314 11.00 11.38 -5.28
N LYS A 315 11.08 12.22 -4.25
CA LYS A 315 10.14 12.19 -3.11
C LYS A 315 8.72 12.50 -3.63
N VAL A 316 7.77 11.60 -3.38
CA VAL A 316 6.37 11.70 -3.88
C VAL A 316 5.32 11.62 -2.77
N GLY A 317 5.70 11.33 -1.53
CA GLY A 317 4.77 11.18 -0.42
C GLY A 317 5.48 10.83 0.89
N CYS A 318 4.69 10.51 1.92
CA CYS A 318 5.20 9.95 3.16
C CYS A 318 4.28 8.84 3.71
N ALA A 319 4.89 7.95 4.51
CA ALA A 319 4.25 6.82 5.16
C ALA A 319 4.56 6.86 6.66
N LEU A 320 3.53 7.08 7.48
CA LEU A 320 3.62 6.95 8.93
C LEU A 320 3.42 5.48 9.30
N SER A 321 4.53 4.83 9.67
CA SER A 321 4.55 3.46 10.16
C SER A 321 4.99 3.41 11.62
N VAL A 322 4.35 2.56 12.40
CA VAL A 322 4.59 2.42 13.85
C VAL A 322 5.79 1.53 14.11
N TYR A 323 5.87 0.34 13.50
CA TYR A 323 7.01 -0.56 13.65
C TYR A 323 8.30 0.06 13.10
N VAL A 324 8.23 0.86 12.03
CA VAL A 324 9.40 1.62 11.56
C VAL A 324 9.77 2.74 12.51
N GLY A 325 8.79 3.49 13.04
CA GLY A 325 9.00 4.55 14.03
C GLY A 325 9.37 4.08 15.45
N TYR A 326 9.52 2.77 15.67
CA TYR A 326 10.12 2.21 16.90
C TYR A 326 11.64 2.01 16.79
N ALA A 327 12.23 2.02 15.59
CA ALA A 327 13.66 1.80 15.42
C ALA A 327 14.45 3.07 15.78
N ASN A 328 15.30 2.98 16.80
CA ASN A 328 16.04 4.11 17.34
C ASN A 328 17.14 4.61 16.40
N HIS A 329 17.70 5.79 16.69
CA HIS A 329 18.77 6.37 15.89
C HIS A 329 20.19 5.89 16.28
N ASP A 330 21.00 5.56 15.28
CA ASP A 330 22.47 5.64 15.36
C ASP A 330 23.07 6.27 14.08
N CYS A 331 24.20 6.98 14.22
CA CYS A 331 24.97 7.53 13.10
C CYS A 331 25.86 6.48 12.38
N ASP A 332 25.97 5.28 12.93
CA ASP A 332 26.51 4.07 12.31
C ASP A 332 25.48 2.92 12.35
N ALA A 333 24.28 3.22 11.84
CA ALA A 333 23.09 2.37 11.82
C ALA A 333 23.31 0.95 11.28
N ASN A 334 22.84 -0.05 12.03
CA ASN A 334 22.90 -1.48 11.67
C ASN A 334 21.73 -1.94 10.77
N ALA A 335 20.75 -1.06 10.51
CA ALA A 335 19.66 -1.27 9.57
C ALA A 335 19.30 0.01 8.79
N GLY A 336 18.54 -0.14 7.70
CA GLY A 336 18.02 0.96 6.89
C GLY A 336 16.50 0.85 6.72
N ALA A 337 15.79 1.96 6.95
CA ALA A 337 14.36 2.08 6.70
C ALA A 337 14.08 2.58 5.28
N SER A 338 13.01 2.08 4.65
CA SER A 338 12.57 2.50 3.31
C SER A 338 11.07 2.24 3.11
N VAL A 339 10.50 2.79 2.02
CA VAL A 339 9.19 2.34 1.50
C VAL A 339 9.45 1.62 0.18
N ASP A 340 9.05 0.35 0.10
CA ASP A 340 9.32 -0.54 -1.03
C ASP A 340 8.56 -0.14 -2.31
N ALA A 341 8.62 -0.97 -3.37
CA ALA A 341 7.96 -0.69 -4.65
C ALA A 341 6.42 -0.73 -4.59
N ASP A 342 5.85 -1.58 -3.74
CA ASP A 342 4.42 -1.88 -3.63
C ASP A 342 3.71 -1.14 -2.48
N GLY A 343 4.49 -0.43 -1.65
CA GLY A 343 4.04 0.57 -0.70
C GLY A 343 4.25 0.21 0.78
N HIS A 344 4.92 -0.91 1.07
CA HIS A 344 5.21 -1.34 2.43
C HIS A 344 6.34 -0.51 3.05
N ALA A 345 6.19 -0.15 4.32
CA ALA A 345 7.25 0.47 5.12
C ALA A 345 8.11 -0.63 5.77
N CYS A 346 9.41 -0.64 5.49
CA CYS A 346 10.26 -1.79 5.76
C CYS A 346 11.65 -1.41 6.30
N ILE A 347 12.19 -2.24 7.17
CA ILE A 347 13.56 -2.16 7.72
C ILE A 347 14.35 -3.40 7.28
N THR A 348 15.50 -3.15 6.65
CA THR A 348 16.44 -4.18 6.16
C THR A 348 17.81 -4.00 6.80
N ALA A 349 18.43 -5.09 7.27
CA ALA A 349 19.69 -5.03 8.01
C ALA A 349 20.89 -4.72 7.10
N THR A 350 21.74 -3.74 7.47
CA THR A 350 22.93 -3.33 6.70
C THR A 350 24.15 -4.22 6.98
N ARG A 351 24.13 -4.90 8.12
CA ARG A 351 25.00 -6.03 8.52
C ARG A 351 24.13 -7.14 9.11
N SER A 352 24.75 -8.25 9.56
CA SER A 352 24.02 -9.22 10.38
C SER A 352 23.77 -8.66 11.79
N LEU A 353 22.66 -9.10 12.41
CA LEU A 353 22.24 -8.76 13.77
C LEU A 353 22.12 -10.03 14.61
N GLU A 354 22.49 -9.95 15.89
CA GLU A 354 22.25 -11.03 16.85
C GLU A 354 20.83 -10.96 17.43
N GLN A 355 20.33 -12.08 17.98
CA GLN A 355 19.05 -12.10 18.68
C GLN A 355 19.14 -11.21 19.93
N GLY A 356 18.17 -10.31 20.11
CA GLY A 356 18.19 -9.32 21.18
C GLY A 356 19.06 -8.09 20.90
N GLU A 357 19.68 -7.97 19.73
CA GLU A 357 20.36 -6.73 19.32
C GLU A 357 19.33 -5.63 18.98
N GLU A 358 19.61 -4.38 19.36
CA GLU A 358 18.76 -3.23 19.02
C GLU A 358 18.84 -2.89 17.52
N VAL A 359 17.70 -2.66 16.90
CA VAL A 359 17.55 -2.25 15.50
C VAL A 359 17.66 -0.74 15.40
N LEU A 360 18.75 -0.28 14.80
CA LEU A 360 19.14 1.13 14.75
C LEU A 360 19.20 1.62 13.30
N ILE A 361 18.50 2.71 13.01
CA ILE A 361 18.43 3.36 11.68
C ILE A 361 19.02 4.77 11.72
N SER A 362 19.36 5.34 10.56
CA SER A 362 19.81 6.74 10.49
C SER A 362 18.63 7.68 10.22
N TYR A 363 18.40 8.64 11.12
CA TYR A 363 17.38 9.71 10.94
C TYR A 363 17.91 10.87 10.10
N VAL A 364 19.23 10.93 9.89
CA VAL A 364 19.98 12.00 9.21
C VAL A 364 20.85 11.40 8.10
N ASP A 365 21.40 12.23 7.22
CA ASP A 365 22.46 11.77 6.33
C ASP A 365 23.68 11.33 7.16
N ARG A 366 24.02 10.05 7.05
CA ARG A 366 25.20 9.43 7.63
C ARG A 366 26.51 9.99 7.07
N HIS A 367 26.49 10.63 5.91
CA HIS A 367 27.65 11.29 5.30
C HIS A 367 27.85 12.74 5.78
N ALA A 368 26.86 13.35 6.46
CA ALA A 368 26.97 14.72 6.96
C ALA A 368 27.95 14.84 8.17
N PRO A 369 28.61 16.01 8.35
CA PRO A 369 29.54 16.26 9.45
C PRO A 369 28.89 16.17 10.84
N PHE A 370 29.69 15.85 11.87
CA PHE A 370 29.25 15.74 13.27
C PHE A 370 28.29 16.85 13.72
N ARG A 371 28.72 18.12 13.53
CA ARG A 371 27.97 19.30 13.97
C ARG A 371 26.60 19.43 13.29
N GLU A 372 26.50 19.02 12.02
CA GLU A 372 25.24 19.05 11.27
C GLU A 372 24.29 17.95 11.74
N ARG A 373 24.79 16.71 11.89
CA ARG A 373 23.99 15.59 12.41
C ARG A 373 23.45 15.89 13.81
N GLN A 374 24.30 16.37 14.74
CA GLN A 374 23.86 16.77 16.08
C GLN A 374 22.85 17.93 16.06
N LYS A 375 23.04 18.91 15.16
CA LYS A 375 22.08 20.02 14.99
C LYS A 375 20.69 19.50 14.61
N ILE A 376 20.61 18.66 13.56
CA ILE A 376 19.33 18.14 13.05
C ILE A 376 18.66 17.27 14.12
N LEU A 377 19.39 16.38 14.79
CA LEU A 377 18.86 15.50 15.83
C LEU A 377 18.31 16.29 17.03
N ARG A 378 19.01 17.36 17.44
CA ARG A 378 18.52 18.26 18.49
C ARG A 378 17.27 19.04 18.06
N GLU A 379 17.29 19.65 16.88
CA GLU A 379 16.28 20.62 16.45
C GLU A 379 14.99 19.97 15.90
N HIS A 380 15.08 18.74 15.36
CA HIS A 380 13.92 18.01 14.84
C HIS A 380 13.45 16.87 15.75
N TYR A 381 14.36 16.22 16.50
CA TYR A 381 14.05 15.04 17.32
C TYR A 381 14.24 15.26 18.83
N GLY A 382 14.81 16.39 19.26
CA GLY A 382 14.90 16.79 20.67
C GLY A 382 16.02 16.15 21.47
N PHE A 383 17.00 15.46 20.85
CA PHE A 383 18.06 14.74 21.57
C PHE A 383 19.47 14.95 20.98
N TYR A 384 20.50 14.67 21.79
CA TYR A 384 21.90 14.60 21.37
C TYR A 384 22.31 13.14 21.18
N CYS A 385 22.93 12.79 20.04
CA CYS A 385 23.36 11.42 19.79
C CYS A 385 24.69 11.13 20.50
N ARG A 386 24.74 10.05 21.29
CA ARG A 386 25.95 9.57 22.00
C ARG A 386 26.41 8.19 21.50
N CYS A 387 26.16 7.88 20.22
CA CYS A 387 26.71 6.69 19.59
C CYS A 387 28.25 6.70 19.58
N LYS A 388 28.86 5.52 19.38
CA LYS A 388 30.33 5.35 19.36
C LYS A 388 31.02 6.33 18.41
N ARG A 389 30.46 6.53 17.21
CA ARG A 389 30.95 7.48 16.21
C ARG A 389 30.88 8.92 16.69
N CYS A 390 29.75 9.36 17.24
CA CYS A 390 29.60 10.72 17.75
C CYS A 390 30.54 11.00 18.94
N VAL A 391 30.77 10.04 19.83
CA VAL A 391 31.70 10.21 20.96
C VAL A 391 33.16 10.32 20.48
N ALA A 392 33.54 9.59 19.42
CA ALA A 392 34.86 9.73 18.81
C ALA A 392 35.03 11.09 18.10
N GLU A 393 34.10 11.45 17.20
CA GLU A 393 34.11 12.74 16.48
C GLU A 393 34.07 13.95 17.43
N GLU A 394 33.39 13.84 18.59
CA GLU A 394 33.33 14.88 19.62
C GLU A 394 34.67 15.04 20.36
N ARG A 395 35.36 13.94 20.69
CA ARG A 395 36.68 13.97 21.33
C ARG A 395 37.75 14.53 20.39
N GLU A 396 37.81 14.02 19.16
CA GLU A 396 38.74 14.49 18.13
C GLU A 396 38.54 16.00 17.85
N GLY A 397 37.28 16.45 17.86
CA GLY A 397 36.93 17.87 17.74
C GLY A 397 37.34 18.74 18.93
N LEU A 398 37.59 18.18 20.12
CA LEU A 398 38.16 18.91 21.27
C LEU A 398 39.69 18.92 21.20
N GLU A 399 40.31 17.78 20.88
CA GLU A 399 41.78 17.63 20.72
C GLU A 399 42.35 18.54 19.62
N GLN A 400 41.55 18.92 18.61
CA GLN A 400 41.93 19.88 17.55
C GLN A 400 41.71 21.37 17.90
N ASN A 401 41.14 21.69 19.07
CA ASN A 401 40.84 23.05 19.51
C ASN A 401 41.46 23.39 20.90
N ALA A 402 42.45 22.60 21.33
CA ALA A 402 43.20 22.75 22.58
C ALA A 402 44.68 23.07 22.31
#